data_AF-A0A1W9THG5-F1
#
_entry.id   AF-A0A1W9THG5-F1
#
_cell.length_a   1.000
_cell.length_b   1.000
_cell.length_c   1.000
_cell.angle_alpha   90.00
_cell.angle_beta   90.00
_cell.angle_gamma   90.00
#
_symmetry.space_group_name_H-M   'P 1'
#
loop_
_entity.id
_entity.type
_entity.pdbx_description
1 polymer ?
#
loop_
_entity_poly.entity_id
_entity_poly.type
_entity_poly.pdbx_seq_one_letter_code
_entity_poly.pdbx_strand_id
1 'polypeptide(L)'
;MGGIKVKVNSSNCIKNSEKHFISELCKGFDWSTIRKIFKQRYHLDMLKAIGTRQGDIVVVDKQVAYKLDIKAMVPLSIVFDRRGNHLALTPAGEMSADSEKKTSSHDFKSDIAAESQKGREEITAYDLLPFENSEGSAAVDPNLDPKKNISQMANKIASMISEINGK
;
A
#
# COMPACT_ATOMS: atom_id res chain seq x y z
N MET A 1 19.69 -41.14 29.48
CA MET A 1 18.54 -40.83 30.36
C MET A 1 17.45 -40.21 29.51
N GLY A 2 16.26 -40.83 29.46
CA GLY A 2 15.11 -40.26 28.76
C GLY A 2 14.44 -39.21 29.64
N GLY A 3 14.47 -37.94 29.24
CA GLY A 3 13.80 -36.86 29.96
C GLY A 3 12.27 -36.98 29.86
N ILE A 4 11.57 -36.68 30.95
CA ILE A 4 10.10 -36.60 30.97
C ILE A 4 9.68 -35.38 30.15
N LYS A 5 8.88 -35.57 29.11
CA LYS A 5 8.24 -34.48 28.37
C LYS A 5 6.87 -34.17 28.98
N VAL A 6 6.75 -33.05 29.69
CA VAL A 6 5.48 -32.58 30.26
C VAL A 6 4.98 -31.38 29.45
N LYS A 7 3.71 -31.42 29.04
CA LYS A 7 3.03 -30.30 28.37
C LYS A 7 2.22 -29.53 29.41
N VAL A 8 2.64 -28.30 29.71
CA VAL A 8 2.03 -27.46 30.75
C VAL A 8 0.88 -26.60 30.19
N ASN A 9 0.89 -26.29 28.88
CA ASN A 9 -0.12 -25.44 28.27
C ASN A 9 -0.49 -25.88 26.84
N SER A 10 -1.65 -25.43 26.36
CA SER A 10 -2.09 -25.67 24.99
C SER A 10 -1.45 -24.68 24.02
N SER A 11 -1.16 -25.14 22.79
CA SER A 11 -0.60 -24.28 21.74
C SER A 11 -1.57 -23.15 21.36
N ASN A 12 -2.88 -23.37 21.46
CA ASN A 12 -3.88 -22.35 21.14
C ASN A 12 -3.88 -21.21 22.16
N CYS A 13 -3.72 -21.51 23.46
CA CYS A 13 -3.61 -20.47 24.48
C CYS A 13 -2.39 -19.57 24.22
N ILE A 14 -1.24 -20.17 23.87
CA ILE A 14 -0.02 -19.43 23.54
C ILE A 14 -0.25 -18.54 22.31
N LYS A 15 -0.69 -19.11 21.18
CA LYS A 15 -0.93 -18.37 19.94
C LYS A 15 -1.94 -17.23 20.10
N ASN A 16 -3.01 -17.46 20.85
CA ASN A 16 -4.00 -16.41 21.11
C ASN A 16 -3.43 -15.31 22.00
N SER A 17 -2.62 -15.66 23.01
CA SER A 17 -1.94 -14.68 23.85
C SER A 17 -0.91 -13.85 23.07
N GLU A 18 -0.16 -14.46 22.15
CA GLU A 18 0.78 -13.76 21.27
C GLU A 18 0.06 -12.78 20.34
N LYS A 19 -1.05 -13.20 19.72
CA LYS A 19 -1.90 -12.32 18.90
C LYS A 19 -2.45 -11.14 19.71
N HIS A 20 -2.94 -11.40 20.91
CA HIS A 20 -3.45 -10.36 21.81
C HIS A 20 -2.33 -9.39 22.20
N PHE A 21 -1.15 -9.92 22.55
CA PHE A 21 0.01 -9.12 22.90
C PHE A 21 0.46 -8.21 21.75
N ILE A 22 0.58 -8.75 20.52
CA ILE A 22 0.93 -7.95 19.32
C ILE A 22 -0.13 -6.88 19.05
N SER A 23 -1.41 -7.18 19.25
CA SER A 23 -2.49 -6.20 19.10
C SER A 23 -2.37 -5.05 20.09
N GLU A 24 -2.10 -5.34 21.37
CA GLU A 24 -1.88 -4.29 22.39
C GLU A 24 -0.62 -3.47 22.10
N LEU A 25 0.47 -4.11 21.65
CA LEU A 25 1.67 -3.43 21.20
C LEU A 25 1.35 -2.44 20.09
N CYS A 26 0.58 -2.85 19.07
CA CYS A 26 0.17 -1.98 17.96
C CYS A 26 -0.67 -0.77 18.40
N LYS A 27 -1.47 -0.89 19.46
CA LYS A 27 -2.24 0.24 20.02
C LYS A 27 -1.34 1.26 20.71
N GLY A 28 -0.26 0.78 21.35
CA GLY A 28 0.73 1.62 22.02
C GLY A 28 1.77 2.24 21.08
N PHE A 29 1.71 1.98 19.76
CA PHE A 29 2.68 2.52 18.82
C PHE A 29 2.52 4.04 18.65
N ASP A 30 3.64 4.77 18.77
CA ASP A 30 3.68 6.18 18.45
C ASP A 30 3.72 6.40 16.92
N TRP A 31 2.53 6.43 16.33
CA TRP A 31 2.34 6.70 14.91
C TRP A 31 2.90 8.05 14.47
N SER A 32 3.05 9.02 15.38
CA SER A 32 3.65 10.32 15.07
C SER A 32 5.16 10.17 14.83
N THR A 33 5.85 9.37 15.64
CA THR A 33 7.27 9.05 15.45
C THR A 33 7.48 8.23 14.18
N ILE A 34 6.63 7.24 13.91
CA ILE A 34 6.67 6.50 12.65
C ILE A 34 6.50 7.46 11.46
N ARG A 35 5.50 8.36 11.49
CA ARG A 35 5.31 9.37 10.43
C ARG A 35 6.54 10.25 10.22
N LYS A 36 7.25 10.63 11.28
CA LYS A 36 8.52 11.37 11.18
C LYS A 36 9.60 10.55 10.47
N ILE A 37 9.72 9.26 10.77
CA ILE A 37 10.65 8.36 10.07
C ILE A 37 10.31 8.30 8.58
N PHE A 38 9.03 8.16 8.22
CA PHE A 38 8.60 8.15 6.83
C PHE A 38 8.93 9.46 6.10
N LYS A 39 8.70 10.60 6.75
CA LYS A 39 9.07 11.91 6.21
C LYS A 39 10.59 12.07 6.03
N GLN A 40 11.38 11.66 7.01
CA GLN A 40 12.83 11.88 7.01
C GLN A 40 13.59 10.91 6.10
N ARG A 41 13.19 9.63 6.08
CA ARG A 41 13.92 8.58 5.35
C ARG A 41 13.42 8.39 3.92
N TYR A 42 12.13 8.60 3.69
CA TYR A 42 11.49 8.29 2.40
C TYR A 42 10.88 9.52 1.73
N HIS A 43 10.99 10.72 2.33
CA HIS A 43 10.37 11.95 1.83
C HIS A 43 8.85 11.83 1.63
N LEU A 44 8.21 11.00 2.47
CA LEU A 44 6.76 10.78 2.46
C LEU A 44 6.12 11.53 3.63
N ASP A 45 5.82 12.81 3.43
CA ASP A 45 5.10 13.67 4.36
C ASP A 45 3.57 13.62 4.17
N MET A 46 3.10 13.21 2.99
CA MET A 46 1.69 13.20 2.60
C MET A 46 0.98 11.87 2.89
N LEU A 47 1.22 11.27 4.06
CA LEU A 47 0.55 10.03 4.46
C LEU A 47 -0.92 10.28 4.83
N LYS A 48 -1.85 9.75 4.02
CA LYS A 48 -3.30 9.81 4.27
C LYS A 48 -3.72 8.88 5.39
N ALA A 49 -3.20 7.65 5.39
CA ALA A 49 -3.46 6.65 6.41
C ALA A 49 -2.20 5.85 6.70
N ILE A 50 -2.01 5.50 7.97
CA ILE A 50 -0.96 4.60 8.43
C ILE A 50 -1.56 3.64 9.45
N GLY A 51 -1.18 2.36 9.37
CA GLY A 51 -1.60 1.35 10.31
C GLY A 51 -0.79 0.08 10.18
N THR A 52 -1.02 -0.88 11.06
CA THR A 52 -0.38 -2.20 11.02
C THR A 52 -1.22 -3.20 10.27
N ARG A 53 -0.57 -3.97 9.38
CA ARG A 53 -1.19 -5.10 8.68
C ARG A 53 -1.14 -6.36 9.53
N GLN A 54 0.02 -6.63 10.11
CA GLN A 54 0.30 -7.82 10.89
C GLN A 54 1.54 -7.58 11.76
N GLY A 55 1.65 -8.32 12.87
CA GLY A 55 2.87 -8.38 13.66
C GLY A 55 3.24 -9.82 13.96
N ASP A 56 4.52 -10.03 14.26
CA ASP A 56 5.09 -11.34 14.54
C ASP A 56 6.20 -11.24 15.60
N ILE A 57 6.45 -12.36 16.28
CA ILE A 57 7.54 -12.51 17.25
C ILE A 57 8.65 -13.30 16.54
N VAL A 58 9.80 -12.66 16.37
CA VAL A 58 10.94 -13.21 15.61
C VAL A 58 12.17 -13.27 16.49
N VAL A 59 13.17 -14.06 16.09
CA VAL A 59 14.48 -14.07 16.75
C VAL A 59 15.47 -13.35 15.86
N VAL A 60 16.06 -12.26 16.38
CA VAL A 60 17.11 -11.47 15.73
C VAL A 60 18.30 -11.43 16.68
N ASP A 61 19.49 -11.80 16.19
CA ASP A 61 20.73 -11.80 16.98
C ASP A 61 20.62 -12.51 18.35
N LYS A 62 20.02 -13.71 18.33
CA LYS A 62 19.75 -14.54 19.52
C LYS A 62 18.85 -13.87 20.57
N GLN A 63 18.13 -12.82 20.20
CA GLN A 63 17.18 -12.12 21.05
C GLN A 63 15.78 -12.17 20.44
N VAL A 64 14.77 -12.21 21.31
CA VAL A 64 13.37 -12.10 20.88
C VAL A 64 13.10 -10.65 20.47
N ALA A 65 12.59 -10.47 19.27
CA ALA A 65 12.25 -9.18 18.69
C ALA A 65 10.83 -9.21 18.12
N TYR A 66 10.27 -8.01 17.90
CA TYR A 66 8.90 -7.84 17.42
C TYR A 66 8.93 -7.19 16.04
N LYS A 67 8.45 -7.94 15.05
CA LYS A 67 8.34 -7.45 13.67
C LYS A 67 6.92 -6.94 13.46
N LEU A 68 6.78 -5.69 13.03
CA LEU A 68 5.50 -5.13 12.60
C LEU A 68 5.55 -4.76 11.12
N ASP A 69 4.57 -5.25 10.36
CA ASP A 69 4.38 -4.86 8.97
C ASP A 69 3.42 -3.65 8.94
N ILE A 70 3.95 -2.50 8.53
CA ILE A 70 3.20 -1.23 8.47
C ILE A 70 2.68 -1.01 7.05
N LYS A 71 1.39 -0.72 6.94
CA LYS A 71 0.75 -0.26 5.70
C LYS A 71 0.63 1.26 5.75
N ALA A 72 1.18 1.91 4.73
CA ALA A 72 1.14 3.35 4.55
C ALA A 72 0.46 3.68 3.21
N MET A 73 -0.48 4.61 3.22
CA MET A 73 -1.16 5.08 2.00
C MET A 73 -0.74 6.51 1.69
N VAL A 74 -0.13 6.68 0.52
CA VAL A 74 0.23 7.98 -0.05
C VAL A 74 -0.71 8.23 -1.23
N PRO A 75 -1.54 9.27 -1.18
CA PRO A 75 -2.33 9.66 -2.33
C PRO A 75 -1.41 10.33 -3.35
N LEU A 76 -1.51 9.96 -4.63
CA LEU A 76 -0.69 10.49 -5.72
C LEU A 76 -1.60 11.02 -6.84
N SER A 77 -1.17 12.11 -7.48
CA SER A 77 -1.75 12.73 -8.66
C SER A 77 -0.77 12.57 -9.82
N ILE A 78 -1.26 12.08 -10.96
CA ILE A 78 -0.47 11.90 -12.18
C ILE A 78 -1.04 12.80 -13.26
N VAL A 79 -0.18 13.57 -13.91
CA VAL A 79 -0.51 14.35 -15.09
C VAL A 79 0.18 13.72 -16.29
N PHE A 80 -0.57 13.51 -17.37
CA PHE A 80 -0.07 13.01 -18.65
C PHE A 80 -0.74 13.73 -19.81
N ASP A 81 -0.09 13.76 -20.97
CA ASP A 81 -0.62 14.42 -22.17
C ASP A 81 -1.61 13.53 -22.93
N ARG A 82 -2.23 14.09 -23.99
CA ARG A 82 -3.20 13.36 -24.83
C ARG A 82 -2.59 12.17 -25.61
N ARG A 83 -1.26 12.07 -25.67
CA ARG A 83 -0.54 10.98 -26.32
C ARG A 83 -0.12 9.90 -25.31
N GLY A 84 -0.38 10.11 -24.03
CA GLY A 84 -0.02 9.21 -22.94
C GLY A 84 1.37 9.43 -22.36
N ASN A 85 2.07 10.53 -22.70
CA ASN A 85 3.37 10.84 -22.10
C ASN A 85 3.19 11.38 -20.68
N HIS A 86 4.00 10.90 -19.74
CA HIS A 86 4.06 11.42 -18.38
C HIS A 86 4.53 12.88 -18.36
N LEU A 87 3.82 13.74 -17.62
CA LEU A 87 4.16 15.15 -17.43
C LEU A 87 4.53 15.44 -15.98
N ALA A 88 3.78 14.90 -15.01
CA ALA A 88 4.05 15.12 -13.58
C ALA A 88 3.51 13.98 -12.71
N LEU A 89 4.17 13.73 -11.58
CA LEU A 89 3.70 12.90 -10.48
C LEU A 89 3.88 13.71 -9.20
N THR A 90 2.79 14.06 -8.54
CA THR A 90 2.81 14.81 -7.28
C THR A 90 2.00 14.07 -6.23
N PRO A 91 2.26 14.24 -4.94
CA PRO A 91 1.37 13.67 -3.94
C PRO A 91 0.05 14.49 -3.92
N ALA A 92 -1.09 13.80 -3.79
CA ALA A 92 -2.40 14.44 -3.96
C ALA A 92 -2.78 15.23 -2.70
N GLY A 93 -3.16 16.49 -2.87
CA GLY A 93 -3.51 17.39 -1.77
C GLY A 93 -2.53 18.53 -1.54
N GLU A 94 -1.39 18.55 -2.24
CA GLU A 94 -0.56 19.73 -2.38
C GLU A 94 -1.27 20.66 -3.37
N MET A 95 -1.89 21.72 -2.85
CA MET A 95 -2.09 22.92 -3.66
C MET A 95 -0.69 23.44 -3.97
N SER A 96 -0.17 23.11 -5.15
CA SER A 96 1.06 23.66 -5.68
C SER A 96 0.87 25.17 -5.83
N ALA A 97 1.18 25.93 -4.79
CA ALA A 97 1.28 27.38 -4.82
C ALA A 97 2.61 27.79 -5.47
N ASP A 98 2.92 27.27 -6.66
CA ASP A 98 3.97 27.85 -7.51
C ASP A 98 3.92 27.28 -8.92
N SER A 99 2.96 27.74 -9.72
CA SER A 99 3.12 27.71 -11.17
C SER A 99 2.31 28.85 -11.79
N GLU A 100 2.74 30.09 -11.58
CA GLU A 100 2.41 31.16 -12.52
C GLU A 100 3.35 32.36 -12.34
N LYS A 101 4.42 32.38 -13.13
CA LYS A 101 5.05 33.64 -13.54
C LYS A 101 5.35 33.64 -15.03
N LYS A 102 4.63 34.56 -15.69
CA LYS A 102 4.81 35.19 -17.02
C LYS A 102 4.21 34.44 -18.22
N THR A 103 3.11 34.98 -18.76
CA THR A 103 3.17 35.90 -19.93
C THR A 103 1.89 36.72 -20.14
N SER A 104 2.09 38.05 -20.27
CA SER A 104 1.32 39.09 -20.98
C SER A 104 -0.21 39.23 -20.84
N SER A 105 -0.58 40.28 -20.10
CA SER A 105 -1.55 41.33 -20.45
C SER A 105 -2.57 41.07 -21.57
N HIS A 106 -3.84 40.92 -21.21
CA HIS A 106 -4.90 41.71 -21.84
C HIS A 106 -6.09 41.89 -20.89
N ASP A 107 -6.50 43.14 -20.71
CA ASP A 107 -7.63 43.61 -19.92
C ASP A 107 -8.95 42.93 -20.29
N PHE A 108 -9.66 42.41 -19.29
CA PHE A 108 -11.13 42.44 -19.25
C PHE A 108 -11.62 42.48 -17.80
N LYS A 109 -12.18 43.62 -17.41
CA LYS A 109 -12.99 43.76 -16.20
C LYS A 109 -14.37 43.17 -16.45
N SER A 110 -14.84 42.34 -15.53
CA SER A 110 -16.25 42.25 -15.20
C SER A 110 -16.40 41.80 -13.75
N ASP A 111 -16.85 42.73 -12.92
CA ASP A 111 -17.37 42.48 -11.58
C ASP A 111 -18.59 41.55 -11.68
N ILE A 112 -18.69 40.55 -10.80
CA ILE A 112 -19.94 40.14 -10.13
C ILE A 112 -19.57 39.33 -8.88
N ALA A 113 -20.32 39.64 -7.82
CA ALA A 113 -20.06 39.37 -6.43
C ALA A 113 -20.25 37.91 -5.98
N ALA A 114 -19.71 37.67 -4.79
CA ALA A 114 -19.83 36.54 -3.89
C ALA A 114 -21.15 35.73 -3.98
N GLU A 115 -21.01 34.41 -3.93
CA GLU A 115 -21.87 33.61 -3.06
C GLU A 115 -21.16 32.35 -2.56
N SER A 116 -21.47 32.04 -1.31
CA SER A 116 -20.77 31.20 -0.37
C SER A 116 -21.57 29.92 -0.12
N GLN A 117 -20.83 28.82 0.11
CA GLN A 117 -21.26 27.55 0.73
C GLN A 117 -22.23 26.65 -0.07
N LYS A 118 -21.81 25.38 -0.27
CA LYS A 118 -22.34 24.18 0.43
C LYS A 118 -22.23 22.93 -0.45
N GLY A 119 -21.48 21.92 0.00
CA GLY A 119 -21.43 20.61 -0.66
C GLY A 119 -20.13 19.85 -0.43
N ARG A 120 -19.75 19.61 0.84
CA ARG A 120 -18.73 18.60 1.15
C ARG A 120 -19.49 17.30 1.39
N GLU A 121 -19.63 16.48 0.35
CA GLU A 121 -20.09 15.12 0.52
C GLU A 121 -18.97 14.31 1.20
N GLU A 122 -19.30 13.80 2.37
CA GLU A 122 -18.45 12.94 3.18
C GLU A 122 -18.48 11.55 2.54
N ILE A 123 -17.42 11.19 1.83
CA ILE A 123 -17.29 9.87 1.19
C ILE A 123 -17.22 8.84 2.33
N THR A 124 -18.29 8.07 2.52
CA THR A 124 -18.34 7.05 3.56
C THR A 124 -17.70 5.76 3.06
N ALA A 125 -17.35 4.84 3.98
CA ALA A 125 -16.69 3.58 3.65
C ALA A 125 -17.48 2.67 2.68
N TYR A 126 -18.73 3.03 2.34
CA TYR A 126 -19.57 2.33 1.37
C TYR A 126 -19.35 2.78 -0.09
N ASP A 127 -18.71 3.92 -0.35
CA ASP A 127 -18.47 4.42 -1.72
C ASP A 127 -17.25 3.78 -2.41
N LEU A 128 -16.55 2.87 -1.73
CA LEU A 128 -15.42 2.09 -2.27
C LEU A 128 -15.82 0.64 -2.56
N LEU A 129 -16.92 0.45 -3.30
CA LEU A 129 -17.20 -0.88 -3.85
C LEU A 129 -16.10 -1.26 -4.86
N PRO A 130 -15.64 -2.54 -4.88
CA PRO A 130 -14.71 -2.99 -5.90
C PRO A 130 -15.36 -2.86 -7.27
N PHE A 131 -14.61 -2.34 -8.24
CA PHE A 131 -14.95 -2.47 -9.65
C PHE A 131 -15.19 -3.96 -9.95
N GLU A 132 -16.44 -4.33 -10.25
CA GLU A 132 -16.71 -5.66 -10.79
C GLU A 132 -15.94 -5.81 -12.10
N ASN A 133 -15.18 -6.90 -12.19
CA ASN A 133 -14.43 -7.24 -13.38
C ASN A 133 -15.41 -7.42 -14.54
N SER A 134 -15.34 -6.54 -15.52
CA SER A 134 -15.88 -6.79 -16.86
C SER A 134 -15.18 -8.03 -17.42
N GLU A 135 -15.88 -9.15 -17.43
CA GLU A 135 -15.44 -10.40 -18.04
C GLU A 135 -15.30 -10.23 -19.55
N GLY A 136 -14.08 -9.90 -19.98
CA GLY A 136 -13.62 -10.19 -21.32
C GLY A 136 -13.39 -11.69 -21.47
N SER A 137 -14.37 -12.38 -22.05
CA SER A 137 -14.36 -13.79 -22.44
C SER A 137 -13.00 -14.30 -22.94
N ALA A 138 -12.39 -15.20 -22.18
CA ALA A 138 -11.52 -16.24 -22.70
C ALA A 138 -12.18 -17.57 -22.38
N ALA A 139 -12.64 -18.28 -23.41
CA ALA A 139 -13.10 -19.65 -23.27
C ALA A 139 -11.92 -20.51 -22.78
N VAL A 140 -11.85 -20.75 -21.47
CA VAL A 140 -10.95 -21.72 -20.86
C VAL A 140 -11.69 -23.05 -20.89
N ASP A 141 -11.20 -23.96 -21.73
CA ASP A 141 -11.60 -25.35 -21.77
C ASP A 141 -11.43 -25.96 -20.36
N PRO A 142 -12.53 -26.42 -19.70
CA PRO A 142 -12.51 -26.88 -18.32
C PRO A 142 -11.82 -28.24 -18.12
N ASN A 143 -11.18 -28.79 -19.16
CA ASN A 143 -10.56 -30.13 -19.12
C ASN A 143 -9.02 -30.13 -19.12
N LEU A 144 -8.35 -29.03 -18.76
CA LEU A 144 -6.87 -28.95 -18.74
C LEU A 144 -6.27 -29.05 -17.32
N ASP A 145 -5.48 -30.10 -17.13
CA ASP A 145 -4.83 -30.49 -15.88
C ASP A 145 -3.93 -29.37 -15.28
N PRO A 146 -4.25 -28.82 -14.08
CA PRO A 146 -3.58 -27.66 -13.51
C PRO A 146 -2.07 -27.83 -13.30
N LYS A 147 -1.58 -29.07 -13.15
CA LYS A 147 -0.16 -29.37 -12.92
C LYS A 147 0.72 -29.08 -14.13
N LYS A 148 0.16 -29.14 -15.35
CA LYS A 148 0.88 -28.90 -16.59
C LYS A 148 1.22 -27.42 -16.77
N ASN A 149 0.32 -26.53 -16.35
CA ASN A 149 0.49 -25.08 -16.45
C ASN A 149 1.59 -24.54 -15.52
N ILE A 150 1.70 -25.06 -14.29
CA ILE A 150 2.72 -24.61 -13.33
C ILE A 150 4.13 -24.98 -13.82
N SER A 151 4.30 -26.18 -14.38
CA SER A 151 5.60 -26.61 -14.94
C SER A 151 5.99 -25.80 -16.18
N GLN A 152 5.04 -25.47 -17.05
CA GLN A 152 5.30 -24.62 -18.21
C GLN A 152 5.66 -23.18 -17.80
N MET A 153 4.99 -22.65 -16.79
CA MET A 153 5.28 -21.30 -16.27
C MET A 153 6.65 -21.25 -15.57
N ALA A 154 7.02 -22.28 -14.81
CA ALA A 154 8.33 -22.40 -14.17
C ALA A 154 9.48 -22.46 -15.19
N ASN A 155 9.33 -23.25 -16.26
CA ASN A 155 10.34 -23.33 -17.33
C ASN A 155 10.50 -22.01 -18.06
N LYS A 156 9.40 -21.28 -18.29
CA LYS A 156 9.45 -19.97 -18.97
C LYS A 156 10.16 -18.91 -18.12
N ILE A 157 9.97 -18.93 -16.80
CA ILE A 157 10.68 -18.05 -15.87
C ILE A 157 12.18 -18.40 -15.82
N ALA A 158 12.53 -19.69 -15.77
CA ALA A 158 13.91 -20.14 -15.76
C ALA A 158 14.69 -19.73 -17.04
N SER A 159 14.03 -19.77 -18.20
CA SER A 159 14.59 -19.28 -19.47
C SER A 159 14.90 -17.79 -19.41
N MET A 160 13.97 -16.97 -18.89
CA MET A 160 14.18 -15.52 -18.79
C MET A 160 15.31 -15.15 -17.83
N ILE A 161 15.47 -15.87 -16.72
CA ILE A 161 16.56 -15.63 -15.75
C ILE A 161 17.92 -16.02 -16.34
N SER A 162 17.97 -17.10 -17.14
CA SER A 162 19.21 -17.56 -17.76
C SER A 162 19.72 -16.59 -18.83
N GLU A 163 18.83 -15.93 -19.58
CA GLU A 163 19.19 -14.88 -20.55
C GLU A 163 19.76 -13.62 -19.88
N ILE A 164 19.32 -13.31 -18.66
CA ILE A 164 19.80 -12.15 -17.90
C ILE A 164 21.21 -12.40 -17.34
N ASN A 165 21.53 -13.63 -16.94
CA ASN A 165 22.82 -13.99 -16.34
C ASN A 165 23.85 -14.52 -17.36
N GLY A 166 23.48 -14.64 -18.64
CA GLY A 166 24.31 -15.16 -19.73
C GLY A 166 25.10 -14.11 -20.54
N LYS A 167 25.25 -12.88 -20.02
CA LYS A 167 26.13 -11.84 -20.58
C LYS A 167 27.08 -11.31 -19.52
#